data_AF-A0A927TYD6-F1
#
_entry.id   AF-A0A927TYD6-F1
#
_cell.length_a   1.000
_cell.length_b   1.000
_cell.length_c   1.000
_cell.angle_alpha   90.00
_cell.angle_beta   90.00
_cell.angle_gamma   90.00
#
_symmetry.space_group_name_H-M   'P 1'
#
loop_
_entity.id
_entity.type
_entity.pdbx_description
1 polymer ?
#
loop_
_entity_poly.entity_id
_entity_poly.type
_entity_poly.pdbx_seq_one_letter_code
_entity_poly.pdbx_strand_id
1 'polypeptide(L)'
;MKSKKIIAALLASMMVFSLTACNGSTETTTDTVSEGTVSDAEAEAATDEVAVNPSIDFEDGLMGFMKVCTTKGNGDESVLSVVDYNGSQAVYAENVSGASMYIGVNVSALLGDRVADVRTISVDIGTEYADGSFSASSGFMYAYVGEDLEEVKGDSWSVYLEDENPKTATFEMGDAYFTAGCDNYILISKETDNGATVASMYFDNFTFYDEAGNVIEADSSAEFGSPAGFEATGADLSNLCAVNGAVNFEGFETSADAWCQAGFDMPQEIIDALVPGSVVEIEYASETGNMWLVMPDAAAGWMRVGVGDIDGSGTTASYMNNSRTIAQVTYEQLASLCGDDVSTWGARMQCESDGAWEVYSVRVGQAAPVYGVGGAVEFEGFATSADAWCQNGFDMPQEIIDALVPGSVVEIDYASESGDLWIVMPDATAGWMRVGVGNADGSGSDDAACYNGKCYVTYEQLAAVCGDDVSTWGARMQCESDTAWEVYGVRVGMASEMQMVNRVMNFEGFATSADAWCQNGFDMPQEVIDALVPGAVVSIQYASESGDLWIVMPDATAGWSRVGVGNADGSGSDDAACANGVCQVTYEQIAAVCGDDVSAWGARMQCESDTAWEVFAVTVGQTE
;
A
#
# COMPACT_ATOMS: atom_id res chain seq x y z
N MET A 1 -40.31 21.95 -40.66
CA MET A 1 -40.20 23.42 -40.83
C MET A 1 -39.02 23.90 -39.97
N LYS A 2 -37.96 24.45 -40.63
CA LYS A 2 -36.94 25.44 -40.19
C LYS A 2 -36.41 25.35 -38.73
N SER A 3 -35.11 25.22 -38.41
CA SER A 3 -33.93 25.92 -38.93
C SER A 3 -32.59 25.41 -38.31
N LYS A 4 -31.62 25.03 -39.18
CA LYS A 4 -30.13 25.27 -39.19
C LYS A 4 -29.34 25.39 -37.85
N LYS A 5 -28.37 24.50 -37.56
CA LYS A 5 -26.90 24.46 -37.91
C LYS A 5 -25.98 25.36 -37.06
N ILE A 6 -24.72 24.87 -36.89
CA ILE A 6 -23.45 25.50 -36.41
C ILE A 6 -23.24 25.23 -34.88
N ILE A 7 -22.16 24.64 -34.33
CA ILE A 7 -20.70 24.60 -34.61
C ILE A 7 -20.10 23.25 -34.13
N ALA A 8 -19.29 22.61 -34.97
CA ALA A 8 -18.20 21.71 -34.60
C ALA A 8 -16.92 22.32 -35.19
N ALA A 9 -15.89 22.55 -34.36
CA ALA A 9 -14.46 22.76 -34.70
C ALA A 9 -13.76 23.66 -33.65
N LEU A 10 -12.89 23.06 -32.83
CA LEU A 10 -11.77 23.60 -32.03
C LEU A 10 -11.19 22.33 -31.37
N LEU A 11 -9.96 21.85 -31.55
CA LEU A 11 -8.67 22.45 -31.86
C LEU A 11 -7.81 21.45 -32.65
N ALA A 12 -7.30 21.84 -33.81
CA ALA A 12 -6.13 21.23 -34.45
C ALA A 12 -5.38 22.32 -35.21
N SER A 13 -4.25 22.76 -34.65
CA SER A 13 -3.24 23.70 -35.19
C SER A 13 -2.12 23.74 -34.14
N MET A 14 -0.84 23.61 -34.40
CA MET A 14 0.00 23.67 -35.60
C MET A 14 1.40 23.15 -35.19
N MET A 15 2.08 22.38 -36.03
CA MET A 15 3.43 22.73 -36.49
C MET A 15 3.67 22.11 -37.88
N VAL A 16 4.10 22.97 -38.81
CA VAL A 16 4.40 22.74 -40.23
C VAL A 16 5.89 23.08 -40.39
N PHE A 17 6.77 22.30 -41.03
CA PHE A 17 7.15 22.30 -42.46
C PHE A 17 8.36 21.37 -42.61
N SER A 18 8.47 20.52 -43.64
CA SER A 18 9.13 20.77 -44.94
C SER A 18 9.23 19.38 -45.62
N LEU A 19 9.20 19.12 -46.93
CA LEU A 19 9.63 19.82 -48.14
C LEU A 19 8.90 19.19 -49.35
N THR A 20 8.66 20.01 -50.36
CA THR A 20 8.00 19.72 -51.64
C THR A 20 8.93 19.04 -52.65
N ALA A 21 8.46 18.08 -53.46
CA ALA A 21 8.92 17.91 -54.85
C ALA A 21 7.93 17.11 -55.75
N CYS A 22 7.59 17.76 -56.86
CA CYS A 22 6.73 17.43 -57.99
C CYS A 22 6.82 16.04 -58.67
N ASN A 23 5.68 15.51 -59.13
CA ASN A 23 5.25 15.41 -60.55
C ASN A 23 3.94 14.60 -60.62
N GLY A 24 2.80 15.14 -61.08
CA GLY A 24 2.36 15.15 -62.50
C GLY A 24 1.87 13.75 -62.93
N SER A 25 0.67 13.47 -63.44
CA SER A 25 -0.33 14.21 -64.22
C SER A 25 -1.59 13.30 -64.27
N THR A 26 -2.78 13.78 -63.91
CA THR A 26 -3.92 14.15 -64.80
C THR A 26 -4.37 13.19 -65.92
N GLU A 27 -5.68 12.91 -65.85
CA GLU A 27 -6.68 12.63 -66.91
C GLU A 27 -7.09 11.17 -67.21
N THR A 28 -8.32 10.75 -66.81
CA THR A 28 -9.65 10.77 -67.52
C THR A 28 -9.73 9.66 -68.61
N THR A 29 -10.77 8.84 -68.83
CA THR A 29 -12.24 9.00 -68.76
C THR A 29 -12.94 7.66 -69.13
N THR A 30 -14.20 7.48 -68.68
CA THR A 30 -15.38 6.84 -69.36
C THR A 30 -15.39 5.34 -69.68
N ASP A 31 -16.25 4.55 -69.02
CA ASP A 31 -17.68 4.28 -69.31
C ASP A 31 -17.91 3.31 -70.47
N THR A 32 -18.51 2.14 -70.19
CA THR A 32 -19.83 1.74 -70.75
C THR A 32 -20.43 0.52 -70.04
N VAL A 33 -21.77 0.47 -70.08
CA VAL A 33 -22.71 -0.26 -69.21
C VAL A 33 -23.40 -1.43 -69.92
N SER A 34 -23.72 -2.48 -69.15
CA SER A 34 -24.78 -3.52 -69.30
C SER A 34 -24.64 -4.57 -70.43
N GLU A 35 -25.12 -5.81 -70.33
CA GLU A 35 -26.24 -6.36 -69.53
C GLU A 35 -26.20 -7.91 -69.51
N GLY A 36 -26.47 -8.54 -68.35
CA GLY A 36 -27.10 -9.87 -68.10
C GLY A 36 -26.52 -11.17 -68.72
N THR A 37 -26.50 -12.35 -68.10
CA THR A 37 -27.34 -12.93 -67.02
C THR A 37 -26.73 -14.29 -66.57
N VAL A 38 -26.47 -14.44 -65.26
CA VAL A 38 -26.67 -15.61 -64.34
C VAL A 38 -25.81 -16.90 -64.40
N SER A 39 -25.19 -17.17 -63.22
CA SER A 39 -24.73 -18.40 -62.53
C SER A 39 -23.85 -19.42 -63.26
N ASP A 40 -22.64 -19.71 -62.76
CA ASP A 40 -22.35 -20.62 -61.64
C ASP A 40 -20.88 -20.51 -61.19
N ALA A 41 -20.64 -20.89 -59.94
CA ALA A 41 -19.41 -20.91 -59.13
C ALA A 41 -18.00 -20.86 -59.79
N GLU A 42 -17.14 -20.01 -59.24
CA GLU A 42 -15.71 -20.31 -59.04
C GLU A 42 -15.19 -19.54 -57.81
N ALA A 43 -14.46 -20.26 -56.96
CA ALA A 43 -14.10 -19.90 -55.60
C ALA A 43 -13.11 -18.73 -55.51
N GLU A 44 -13.41 -17.74 -54.67
CA GLU A 44 -12.38 -16.95 -54.00
C GLU A 44 -11.98 -17.70 -52.73
N ALA A 45 -10.68 -17.98 -52.63
CA ALA A 45 -10.10 -18.61 -51.46
C ALA A 45 -10.32 -17.69 -50.25
N ALA A 46 -11.13 -18.14 -49.30
CA ALA A 46 -11.03 -17.70 -47.93
C ALA A 46 -9.61 -18.04 -47.46
N THR A 47 -8.81 -17.03 -47.16
CA THR A 47 -7.74 -17.19 -46.20
C THR A 47 -8.44 -17.37 -44.87
N ASP A 48 -8.55 -18.62 -44.41
CA ASP A 48 -8.86 -18.89 -43.01
C ASP A 48 -7.77 -18.17 -42.19
N GLU A 49 -8.14 -17.09 -41.49
CA GLU A 49 -7.37 -16.63 -40.34
C GLU A 49 -7.33 -17.82 -39.39
N VAL A 50 -6.16 -18.43 -39.23
CA VAL A 50 -5.93 -19.41 -38.18
C VAL A 50 -6.12 -18.63 -36.88
N ALA A 51 -7.19 -18.93 -36.14
CA ALA A 51 -7.37 -18.43 -34.79
C ALA A 51 -6.12 -18.83 -33.99
N VAL A 52 -5.32 -17.83 -33.63
CA VAL A 52 -4.13 -18.02 -32.83
C VAL A 52 -4.61 -18.11 -31.39
N ASN A 53 -4.43 -19.27 -30.76
CA ASN A 53 -4.76 -19.41 -29.34
C ASN A 53 -3.85 -18.49 -28.53
N PRO A 54 -4.40 -17.76 -27.53
CA PRO A 54 -3.60 -16.93 -26.64
C PRO A 54 -2.64 -17.81 -25.82
N SER A 55 -1.64 -17.17 -25.23
CA SER A 55 -0.74 -17.84 -24.28
C SER A 55 -1.46 -18.18 -22.97
N ILE A 56 -2.42 -17.35 -22.55
CA ILE A 56 -3.28 -17.53 -21.36
C ILE A 56 -4.70 -17.03 -21.71
N ASP A 57 -5.72 -17.83 -21.39
CA ASP A 57 -7.15 -17.53 -21.58
C ASP A 57 -8.01 -17.70 -20.31
N PHE A 58 -7.38 -17.99 -19.16
CA PHE A 58 -8.03 -18.17 -17.84
C PHE A 58 -9.13 -19.23 -17.75
N GLU A 59 -9.32 -20.08 -18.77
CA GLU A 59 -10.33 -21.15 -18.77
C GLU A 59 -10.03 -22.25 -17.73
N ASP A 60 -8.81 -22.27 -17.19
CA ASP A 60 -8.39 -23.12 -16.08
C ASP A 60 -8.65 -22.51 -14.69
N GLY A 61 -9.10 -21.26 -14.62
CA GLY A 61 -9.38 -20.52 -13.38
C GLY A 61 -8.13 -20.09 -12.61
N LEU A 62 -6.93 -20.14 -13.22
CA LEU A 62 -5.67 -19.84 -12.55
C LEU A 62 -5.21 -18.40 -12.86
N MET A 63 -4.83 -17.67 -11.81
CA MET A 63 -4.28 -16.31 -11.91
C MET A 63 -3.10 -16.08 -10.95
N GLY A 64 -2.47 -17.16 -10.45
CA GLY A 64 -1.42 -17.08 -9.43
C GLY A 64 -0.21 -16.22 -9.82
N PHE A 65 0.03 -16.06 -11.12
CA PHE A 65 1.08 -15.22 -11.71
C PHE A 65 0.71 -13.73 -11.83
N MET A 66 -0.44 -13.31 -11.29
CA MET A 66 -0.89 -11.91 -11.24
C MET A 66 -0.96 -11.40 -9.80
N LYS A 67 -0.62 -10.13 -9.60
CA LYS A 67 -0.67 -9.49 -8.28
C LYS A 67 -0.92 -7.99 -8.40
N VAL A 68 -1.66 -7.41 -7.48
CA VAL A 68 -1.78 -5.95 -7.38
C VAL A 68 -0.45 -5.35 -6.94
N CYS A 69 -0.02 -4.30 -7.63
CA CYS A 69 1.16 -3.53 -7.26
C CYS A 69 0.74 -2.38 -6.35
N THR A 70 0.94 -2.56 -5.05
CA THR A 70 0.61 -1.56 -4.01
C THR A 70 1.72 -0.55 -3.78
N THR A 71 2.90 -0.74 -4.39
CA THR A 71 4.06 0.14 -4.22
C THR A 71 4.02 1.37 -5.15
N LYS A 72 3.13 1.38 -6.15
CA LYS A 72 2.91 2.54 -7.02
C LYS A 72 1.97 3.53 -6.33
N GLY A 73 2.39 4.79 -6.25
CA GLY A 73 1.57 5.86 -5.69
C GLY A 73 0.21 5.97 -6.39
N ASN A 74 -0.84 6.25 -5.63
CA ASN A 74 -2.24 6.22 -6.08
C ASN A 74 -2.75 4.85 -6.56
N GLY A 75 -2.14 3.76 -6.08
CA GLY A 75 -2.54 2.40 -6.42
C GLY A 75 -3.83 1.99 -5.72
N ASP A 76 -4.80 1.55 -6.51
CA ASP A 76 -6.00 0.90 -6.02
C ASP A 76 -5.66 -0.48 -5.42
N GLU A 77 -6.28 -0.81 -4.31
CA GLU A 77 -6.16 -2.11 -3.64
C GLU A 77 -7.07 -3.15 -4.32
N SER A 78 -6.93 -3.28 -5.65
CA SER A 78 -7.89 -4.02 -6.45
C SER A 78 -8.08 -5.45 -5.98
N VAL A 79 -9.31 -5.93 -5.96
CA VAL A 79 -9.57 -7.35 -5.67
C VAL A 79 -9.58 -8.10 -7.00
N LEU A 80 -8.70 -9.10 -7.13
CA LEU A 80 -8.61 -9.94 -8.32
C LEU A 80 -9.49 -11.19 -8.16
N SER A 81 -10.24 -11.52 -9.20
CA SER A 81 -11.03 -12.75 -9.29
C SER A 81 -11.13 -13.21 -10.75
N VAL A 82 -11.39 -14.51 -10.97
CA VAL A 82 -11.69 -15.02 -12.32
C VAL A 82 -13.21 -15.14 -12.46
N VAL A 83 -13.77 -14.53 -13.51
CA VAL A 83 -15.22 -14.48 -13.76
C VAL A 83 -15.55 -14.67 -15.25
N ASP A 84 -16.82 -14.98 -15.55
CA ASP A 84 -17.31 -15.02 -16.93
C ASP A 84 -17.44 -13.59 -17.48
N TYR A 85 -16.74 -13.29 -18.57
CA TYR A 85 -16.81 -12.01 -19.25
C TYR A 85 -16.74 -12.18 -20.77
N ASN A 86 -17.68 -11.55 -21.49
CA ASN A 86 -17.74 -11.57 -22.96
C ASN A 86 -17.67 -12.98 -23.62
N GLY A 87 -18.07 -14.03 -22.90
CA GLY A 87 -18.07 -15.41 -23.39
C GLY A 87 -16.78 -16.20 -23.18
N SER A 88 -15.84 -15.67 -22.40
CA SER A 88 -14.62 -16.34 -21.91
C SER A 88 -14.53 -16.19 -20.37
N GLN A 89 -13.67 -16.97 -19.72
CA GLN A 89 -13.18 -16.63 -18.38
C GLN A 89 -12.16 -15.48 -18.48
N ALA A 90 -12.24 -14.51 -17.58
CA ALA A 90 -11.32 -13.37 -17.54
C ALA A 90 -11.00 -12.98 -16.10
N VAL A 91 -9.85 -12.35 -15.88
CA VAL A 91 -9.54 -11.74 -14.59
C VAL A 91 -10.29 -10.42 -14.46
N TYR A 92 -11.19 -10.36 -13.49
CA TYR A 92 -11.81 -9.13 -13.02
C TYR A 92 -10.97 -8.53 -11.91
N ALA A 93 -10.55 -7.29 -12.13
CA ALA A 93 -9.93 -6.45 -11.11
C ALA A 93 -10.96 -5.42 -10.67
N GLU A 94 -11.50 -5.59 -9.47
CA GLU A 94 -12.45 -4.65 -8.87
C GLU A 94 -11.71 -3.38 -8.46
N ASN A 95 -12.20 -2.22 -8.89
CA ASN A 95 -11.68 -0.95 -8.42
C ASN A 95 -12.37 -0.57 -7.10
N VAL A 96 -11.67 -0.75 -5.97
CA VAL A 96 -12.26 -0.65 -4.62
C VAL A 96 -12.25 0.78 -4.07
N SER A 97 -11.23 1.56 -4.42
CA SER A 97 -10.96 2.89 -3.83
C SER A 97 -11.26 4.05 -4.79
N GLY A 98 -11.44 3.77 -6.07
CA GLY A 98 -11.51 4.77 -7.14
C GLY A 98 -10.15 5.25 -7.64
N ALA A 99 -9.06 4.75 -7.07
CA ALA A 99 -7.70 5.12 -7.44
C ALA A 99 -7.24 4.49 -8.77
N SER A 100 -6.01 4.77 -9.16
CA SER A 100 -5.42 4.18 -10.37
C SER A 100 -5.10 2.72 -10.12
N MET A 101 -5.50 1.84 -11.03
CA MET A 101 -5.24 0.41 -10.84
C MET A 101 -3.87 0.06 -11.40
N TYR A 102 -3.11 -0.80 -10.72
CA TYR A 102 -1.80 -1.29 -11.18
C TYR A 102 -1.71 -2.80 -10.98
N ILE A 103 -1.90 -3.55 -12.06
CA ILE A 103 -1.96 -5.01 -12.03
C ILE A 103 -0.68 -5.59 -12.62
N GLY A 104 0.09 -6.27 -11.78
CA GLY A 104 1.33 -6.95 -12.14
C GLY A 104 1.08 -8.33 -12.74
N VAL A 105 1.88 -8.69 -13.74
CA VAL A 105 1.92 -10.03 -14.34
C VAL A 105 3.38 -10.46 -14.40
N ASN A 106 3.74 -11.53 -13.69
CA ASN A 106 5.11 -12.04 -13.71
C ASN A 106 5.37 -12.86 -14.98
N VAL A 107 5.93 -12.20 -15.99
CA VAL A 107 6.21 -12.82 -17.30
C VAL A 107 7.34 -13.85 -17.22
N SER A 108 8.30 -13.66 -16.31
CA SER A 108 9.40 -14.61 -16.13
C SER A 108 8.92 -15.92 -15.51
N ALA A 109 7.97 -15.84 -14.56
CA ALA A 109 7.33 -17.02 -13.99
C ALA A 109 6.53 -17.79 -15.07
N LEU A 110 5.81 -17.08 -15.93
CA LEU A 110 5.02 -17.66 -17.02
C LEU A 110 5.88 -18.35 -18.10
N LEU A 111 7.02 -17.76 -18.48
CA LEU A 111 7.77 -18.16 -19.69
C LEU A 111 9.14 -18.81 -19.40
N GLY A 112 9.65 -18.70 -18.18
CA GLY A 112 11.02 -19.12 -17.83
C GLY A 112 12.06 -18.49 -18.75
N ASP A 113 13.07 -19.26 -19.19
CA ASP A 113 14.13 -18.76 -20.08
C ASP A 113 13.62 -18.23 -21.43
N ARG A 114 12.41 -18.62 -21.86
CA ARG A 114 11.80 -18.14 -23.12
C ARG A 114 11.33 -16.69 -23.02
N VAL A 115 11.34 -16.09 -21.83
CA VAL A 115 11.03 -14.67 -21.62
C VAL A 115 11.89 -13.76 -22.51
N ALA A 116 13.15 -14.15 -22.77
CA ALA A 116 14.08 -13.39 -23.62
C ALA A 116 13.66 -13.34 -25.11
N ASP A 117 12.75 -14.21 -25.54
CA ASP A 117 12.26 -14.26 -26.92
C ASP A 117 11.09 -13.29 -27.15
N VAL A 118 10.48 -12.74 -26.09
CA VAL A 118 9.31 -11.86 -26.20
C VAL A 118 9.66 -10.56 -26.94
N ARG A 119 8.85 -10.21 -27.93
CA ARG A 119 8.94 -8.96 -28.70
C ARG A 119 7.67 -8.14 -28.65
N THR A 120 6.52 -8.82 -28.63
CA THR A 120 5.22 -8.17 -28.55
C THR A 120 4.36 -8.88 -27.52
N ILE A 121 3.60 -8.11 -26.75
CA ILE A 121 2.61 -8.61 -25.81
C ILE A 121 1.26 -8.07 -26.26
N SER A 122 0.24 -8.92 -26.31
CA SER A 122 -1.15 -8.48 -26.44
C SER A 122 -2.01 -8.97 -25.29
N VAL A 123 -3.03 -8.20 -24.96
CA VAL A 123 -4.01 -8.49 -23.91
C VAL A 123 -5.34 -7.85 -24.29
N ASP A 124 -6.44 -8.55 -24.08
CA ASP A 124 -7.77 -7.96 -24.18
C ASP A 124 -8.11 -7.27 -22.86
N ILE A 125 -8.36 -5.96 -22.94
CA ILE A 125 -8.69 -5.13 -21.78
C ILE A 125 -10.13 -4.66 -21.91
N GLY A 126 -10.95 -5.07 -20.93
CA GLY A 126 -12.31 -4.58 -20.76
C GLY A 126 -12.41 -3.63 -19.58
N THR A 127 -13.47 -2.81 -19.57
CA THR A 127 -13.79 -1.94 -18.42
C THR A 127 -15.27 -1.94 -18.14
N GLU A 128 -15.67 -1.86 -16.88
CA GLU A 128 -17.08 -1.73 -16.52
C GLU A 128 -17.30 -0.75 -15.37
N TYR A 129 -18.50 -0.20 -15.31
CA TYR A 129 -18.95 0.64 -14.22
C TYR A 129 -20.11 -0.07 -13.51
N ALA A 130 -20.10 -0.08 -12.18
CA ALA A 130 -21.09 -0.79 -11.37
C ALA A 130 -22.54 -0.33 -11.61
N ASP A 131 -22.74 0.91 -12.08
CA ASP A 131 -24.05 1.46 -12.43
C ASP A 131 -24.55 1.07 -13.84
N GLY A 132 -23.76 0.29 -14.58
CA GLY A 132 -24.03 -0.14 -15.94
C GLY A 132 -23.89 0.98 -16.98
N SER A 133 -23.32 2.14 -16.60
CA SER A 133 -22.99 3.19 -17.56
C SER A 133 -21.70 2.87 -18.33
N PHE A 134 -21.48 3.58 -19.43
CA PHE A 134 -20.23 3.52 -20.17
C PHE A 134 -19.58 4.89 -20.21
N SER A 135 -18.31 4.94 -19.82
CA SER A 135 -17.41 6.08 -19.99
C SER A 135 -16.03 5.61 -20.42
N ALA A 136 -15.30 6.47 -21.11
CA ALA A 136 -13.98 6.12 -21.63
C ALA A 136 -12.95 5.95 -20.51
N SER A 137 -12.14 4.90 -20.60
CA SER A 137 -11.04 4.64 -19.66
C SER A 137 -9.75 4.31 -20.42
N SER A 138 -8.61 4.67 -19.85
CA SER A 138 -7.30 4.43 -20.46
C SER A 138 -6.20 4.30 -19.42
N GLY A 139 -5.07 3.74 -19.86
CA GLY A 139 -3.86 3.64 -19.06
C GLY A 139 -2.69 3.14 -19.91
N PHE A 140 -1.73 2.47 -19.29
CA PHE A 140 -0.49 2.05 -19.94
C PHE A 140 -0.13 0.60 -19.60
N MET A 141 0.75 0.02 -20.41
CA MET A 141 1.52 -1.15 -20.04
C MET A 141 2.97 -0.73 -19.81
N TYR A 142 3.55 -1.16 -18.70
CA TYR A 142 4.96 -0.97 -18.36
C TYR A 142 5.64 -2.33 -18.29
N ALA A 143 6.80 -2.51 -18.89
CA ALA A 143 7.67 -3.65 -18.63
C ALA A 143 8.80 -3.26 -17.69
N TYR A 144 9.21 -4.19 -16.83
CA TYR A 144 10.37 -4.04 -15.96
C TYR A 144 11.35 -5.15 -16.34
N VAL A 145 12.51 -4.74 -16.85
CA VAL A 145 13.40 -5.63 -17.61
C VAL A 145 14.78 -5.74 -16.96
N GLY A 146 15.35 -6.94 -16.98
CA GLY A 146 16.71 -7.20 -16.54
C GLY A 146 16.90 -7.25 -15.01
N GLU A 147 18.16 -7.28 -14.59
CA GLU A 147 18.55 -7.37 -13.17
C GLU A 147 18.19 -6.09 -12.39
N ASP A 148 18.28 -4.93 -13.05
CA ASP A 148 18.00 -3.62 -12.45
C ASP A 148 16.51 -3.20 -12.56
N LEU A 149 15.66 -4.05 -13.15
CA LEU A 149 14.23 -3.77 -13.40
C LEU A 149 13.98 -2.41 -14.07
N GLU A 150 14.71 -2.13 -15.15
CA GLU A 150 14.53 -0.88 -15.89
C GLU A 150 13.09 -0.78 -16.43
N GLU A 151 12.41 0.33 -16.13
CA GLU A 151 11.04 0.57 -16.56
C GLU A 151 11.00 0.96 -18.05
N VAL A 152 10.27 0.18 -18.84
CA VAL A 152 9.98 0.42 -20.26
C VAL A 152 8.50 0.72 -20.38
N LYS A 153 8.17 1.99 -20.55
CA LYS A 153 6.79 2.45 -20.76
C LYS A 153 6.34 2.17 -22.19
N GLY A 154 5.24 1.43 -22.33
CA GLY A 154 4.56 1.17 -23.59
C GLY A 154 3.58 2.24 -24.02
N ASP A 155 2.95 2.00 -25.17
CA ASP A 155 1.87 2.84 -25.68
C ASP A 155 0.64 2.76 -24.77
N SER A 156 -0.14 3.84 -24.74
CA SER A 156 -1.38 3.88 -23.97
C SER A 156 -2.42 2.94 -24.58
N TRP A 157 -3.13 2.20 -23.74
CA TRP A 157 -4.36 1.51 -24.12
C TRP A 157 -5.58 2.34 -23.74
N SER A 158 -6.72 2.06 -24.38
CA SER A 158 -7.96 2.80 -24.12
C SER A 158 -9.20 2.07 -24.62
N VAL A 159 -10.25 2.04 -23.80
CA VAL A 159 -11.60 1.63 -24.22
C VAL A 159 -12.44 2.89 -24.36
N TYR A 160 -12.70 3.32 -25.60
CA TYR A 160 -13.40 4.58 -25.90
C TYR A 160 -14.85 4.40 -26.34
N LEU A 161 -15.25 3.20 -26.77
CA LEU A 161 -16.59 2.89 -27.27
C LEU A 161 -17.09 1.62 -26.58
N GLU A 162 -18.36 1.63 -26.15
CA GLU A 162 -19.02 0.49 -25.51
C GLU A 162 -19.05 -0.74 -26.42
N ASP A 163 -19.28 -0.53 -27.73
CA ASP A 163 -19.28 -1.59 -28.75
C ASP A 163 -17.86 -2.15 -29.05
N GLU A 164 -16.80 -1.53 -28.51
CA GLU A 164 -15.40 -1.96 -28.63
C GLU A 164 -14.81 -2.31 -27.24
N ASN A 165 -15.64 -2.86 -26.35
CA ASN A 165 -15.28 -3.29 -25.00
C ASN A 165 -15.56 -4.81 -24.86
N PRO A 166 -14.54 -5.67 -24.70
CA PRO A 166 -13.12 -5.36 -24.51
C PRO A 166 -12.40 -4.95 -25.79
N LYS A 167 -11.22 -4.35 -25.62
CA LYS A 167 -10.29 -3.98 -26.70
C LYS A 167 -8.95 -4.67 -26.52
N THR A 168 -8.43 -5.24 -27.61
CA THR A 168 -7.05 -5.75 -27.65
C THR A 168 -6.05 -4.59 -27.59
N ALA A 169 -5.26 -4.56 -26.53
CA ALA A 169 -4.10 -3.70 -26.39
C ALA A 169 -2.83 -4.45 -26.81
N THR A 170 -1.85 -3.72 -27.35
CA THR A 170 -0.59 -4.30 -27.83
C THR A 170 0.57 -3.47 -27.33
N PHE A 171 1.63 -4.13 -26.87
CA PHE A 171 2.86 -3.52 -26.41
C PHE A 171 4.06 -4.12 -27.14
N GLU A 172 4.76 -3.28 -27.89
CA GLU A 172 6.03 -3.64 -28.53
C GLU A 172 7.19 -3.28 -27.62
N MET A 173 8.06 -4.25 -27.30
CA MET A 173 9.16 -4.09 -26.35
C MET A 173 10.28 -3.13 -26.83
N GLY A 174 10.28 -2.76 -28.11
CA GLY A 174 11.33 -1.92 -28.70
C GLY A 174 12.71 -2.59 -28.67
N ASP A 175 13.72 -1.89 -28.16
CA ASP A 175 15.11 -2.38 -28.01
C ASP A 175 15.41 -2.93 -26.59
N ALA A 176 14.46 -2.82 -25.66
CA ALA A 176 14.63 -3.18 -24.25
C ALA A 176 13.89 -4.49 -23.94
N TYR A 177 14.53 -5.63 -24.25
CA TYR A 177 13.94 -6.95 -24.07
C TYR A 177 14.10 -7.48 -22.65
N PHE A 178 13.21 -8.41 -22.28
CA PHE A 178 13.39 -9.21 -21.07
C PHE A 178 14.67 -10.04 -21.10
N THR A 179 15.23 -10.28 -19.93
CA THR A 179 16.46 -11.07 -19.76
C THR A 179 16.16 -12.39 -19.07
N ALA A 180 16.56 -13.51 -19.68
CA ALA A 180 16.38 -14.83 -19.07
C ALA A 180 17.12 -14.94 -17.74
N GLY A 181 16.48 -15.54 -16.73
CA GLY A 181 17.03 -15.69 -15.39
C GLY A 181 16.91 -14.47 -14.49
N CYS A 182 16.24 -13.40 -14.93
CA CYS A 182 15.87 -12.23 -14.11
C CYS A 182 14.36 -12.23 -13.81
N ASP A 183 13.93 -11.45 -12.82
CA ASP A 183 12.54 -11.35 -12.37
C ASP A 183 11.72 -10.32 -13.17
N ASN A 184 11.70 -10.47 -14.49
CA ASN A 184 10.98 -9.54 -15.37
C ASN A 184 9.45 -9.69 -15.23
N TYR A 185 8.75 -8.56 -15.18
CA TYR A 185 7.28 -8.49 -15.12
C TYR A 185 6.74 -7.36 -15.99
N ILE A 186 5.42 -7.38 -16.21
CA ILE A 186 4.69 -6.22 -16.73
C ILE A 186 3.72 -5.69 -15.68
N LEU A 187 3.41 -4.41 -15.80
CA LEU A 187 2.40 -3.72 -15.02
C LEU A 187 1.38 -3.09 -15.97
N ILE A 188 0.11 -3.45 -15.82
CA ILE A 188 -0.98 -2.88 -16.61
C ILE A 188 -1.73 -1.90 -15.71
N SER A 189 -1.77 -0.64 -16.13
CA SER A 189 -2.40 0.41 -15.35
C SER A 189 -3.72 0.88 -15.94
N LYS A 190 -4.66 1.30 -15.08
CA LYS A 190 -5.74 2.25 -15.44
C LYS A 190 -5.49 3.55 -14.69
N GLU A 191 -5.05 4.56 -15.42
CA GLU A 191 -4.67 5.86 -14.87
C GLU A 191 -5.67 6.97 -15.23
N THR A 192 -6.59 6.72 -16.17
CA THR A 192 -7.62 7.68 -16.55
C THR A 192 -8.98 7.01 -16.56
N ASP A 193 -9.91 7.63 -15.84
CA ASP A 193 -11.29 7.24 -15.72
C ASP A 193 -12.17 8.47 -16.00
N ASN A 194 -13.02 8.40 -17.03
CA ASN A 194 -13.93 9.51 -17.36
C ASN A 194 -15.36 9.29 -16.83
N GLY A 195 -15.58 8.22 -16.04
CA GLY A 195 -16.86 7.95 -15.43
C GLY A 195 -17.22 8.88 -14.30
N ALA A 196 -18.52 8.97 -14.01
CA ALA A 196 -19.01 9.58 -12.77
C ALA A 196 -18.95 8.60 -11.59
N THR A 197 -18.88 7.30 -11.89
CA THR A 197 -18.63 6.18 -10.99
C THR A 197 -17.26 5.57 -11.35
N VAL A 198 -16.74 4.71 -10.48
CA VAL A 198 -15.41 4.10 -10.68
C VAL A 198 -15.50 2.92 -11.65
N ALA A 199 -14.52 2.81 -12.56
CA ALA A 199 -14.41 1.70 -13.48
C ALA A 199 -13.53 0.57 -12.93
N SER A 200 -14.03 -0.66 -12.98
CA SER A 200 -13.24 -1.89 -12.83
C SER A 200 -12.67 -2.35 -14.17
N MET A 201 -11.72 -3.29 -14.14
CA MET A 201 -11.07 -3.81 -15.35
C MET A 201 -11.28 -5.30 -15.53
N TYR A 202 -11.25 -5.73 -16.78
CA TYR A 202 -11.16 -7.14 -17.18
C TYR A 202 -9.88 -7.35 -17.99
N PHE A 203 -9.20 -8.47 -17.76
CA PHE A 203 -8.06 -8.93 -18.54
C PHE A 203 -8.28 -10.33 -19.07
N ASP A 204 -8.06 -10.51 -20.36
CA ASP A 204 -8.20 -11.81 -21.03
C ASP A 204 -7.20 -11.95 -22.19
N ASN A 205 -7.03 -13.16 -22.70
CA ASN A 205 -6.29 -13.50 -23.93
C ASN A 205 -4.86 -12.95 -23.99
N PHE A 206 -4.11 -13.05 -22.89
CA PHE A 206 -2.70 -12.67 -22.89
C PHE A 206 -1.94 -13.50 -23.92
N THR A 207 -1.22 -12.83 -24.82
CA THR A 207 -0.45 -13.48 -25.86
C THR A 207 0.94 -12.87 -25.96
N PHE A 208 1.96 -13.72 -25.84
CA PHE A 208 3.36 -13.33 -25.99
C PHE A 208 3.87 -13.77 -27.34
N TYR A 209 4.40 -12.84 -28.14
CA TYR A 209 4.91 -13.13 -29.48
C TYR A 209 6.44 -13.01 -29.54
N ASP A 210 7.05 -13.94 -30.26
CA ASP A 210 8.46 -13.86 -30.65
C ASP A 210 8.70 -12.88 -31.82
N GLU A 211 9.96 -12.71 -32.24
CA GLU A 211 10.34 -11.85 -33.37
C GLU A 211 9.70 -12.26 -34.71
N ALA A 212 9.35 -13.53 -34.87
CA ALA A 212 8.69 -14.04 -36.07
C ALA A 212 7.15 -13.95 -35.98
N GLY A 213 6.60 -13.45 -34.87
CA GLY A 213 5.17 -13.36 -34.62
C GLY A 213 4.53 -14.69 -34.21
N ASN A 214 5.31 -15.68 -33.76
CA ASN A 214 4.75 -16.91 -33.21
C ASN A 214 4.42 -16.74 -31.73
N VAL A 215 3.34 -17.40 -31.28
CA VAL A 215 2.95 -17.43 -29.88
C VAL A 215 3.93 -18.26 -29.05
N ILE A 216 4.32 -17.71 -27.92
CA ILE A 216 5.09 -18.36 -26.87
C ILE A 216 4.11 -18.95 -25.87
N GLU A 217 4.14 -20.28 -25.75
CA GLU A 217 3.40 -21.02 -24.72
C GLU A 217 3.84 -20.60 -23.31
N ALA A 218 2.87 -20.39 -22.42
CA ALA A 218 3.05 -19.98 -21.04
C ALA A 218 2.56 -21.06 -20.06
N ASP A 219 3.13 -21.08 -18.86
CA ASP A 219 2.67 -21.92 -17.75
C ASP A 219 1.66 -21.14 -16.89
N SER A 220 0.37 -21.36 -17.12
CA SER A 220 -0.71 -20.71 -16.37
C SER A 220 -0.76 -21.11 -14.89
N SER A 221 -0.06 -22.17 -14.49
CA SER A 221 0.04 -22.61 -13.09
C SER A 221 1.16 -21.94 -12.31
N ALA A 222 1.92 -21.04 -12.93
CA ALA A 222 2.97 -20.29 -12.27
C ALA A 222 2.40 -19.37 -11.17
N GLU A 223 3.16 -19.24 -10.08
CA GLU A 223 2.91 -18.28 -9.01
C GLU A 223 3.67 -16.97 -9.27
N PHE A 224 3.17 -15.86 -8.75
CA PHE A 224 3.73 -14.53 -8.98
C PHE A 224 5.17 -14.39 -8.48
N GLY A 225 5.56 -15.13 -7.45
CA GLY A 225 6.88 -15.02 -6.83
C GLY A 225 7.04 -13.70 -6.06
N SER A 226 8.25 -13.16 -6.03
CA SER A 226 8.58 -11.94 -5.28
C SER A 226 9.57 -11.05 -6.07
N PRO A 227 9.21 -10.62 -7.30
CA PRO A 227 10.03 -9.66 -8.04
C PRO A 227 10.20 -8.37 -7.24
N ALA A 228 11.36 -7.73 -7.39
CA ALA A 228 11.56 -6.42 -6.80
C ALA A 228 10.54 -5.39 -7.33
N GLY A 229 10.09 -4.45 -6.51
CA GLY A 229 8.90 -3.62 -6.74
C GLY A 229 7.57 -4.25 -6.29
N PHE A 230 7.55 -5.53 -5.94
CA PHE A 230 6.42 -6.24 -5.31
C PHE A 230 6.79 -6.88 -3.98
N GLU A 231 7.92 -6.47 -3.40
CA GLU A 231 8.17 -6.74 -1.99
C GLU A 231 6.94 -6.23 -1.24
N ALA A 232 6.43 -7.03 -0.30
CA ALA A 232 5.68 -6.42 0.76
C ALA A 232 6.58 -5.30 1.29
N THR A 233 6.10 -4.06 1.34
CA THR A 233 6.81 -2.91 1.94
C THR A 233 6.92 -3.08 3.47
N GLY A 234 7.28 -4.30 3.88
CA GLY A 234 6.78 -5.03 5.02
C GLY A 234 5.25 -5.03 5.16
N ALA A 235 4.77 -5.32 6.38
CA ALA A 235 3.34 -5.31 6.68
C ALA A 235 2.76 -3.90 6.44
N ASP A 236 1.56 -3.82 5.85
CA ASP A 236 0.79 -2.58 5.86
C ASP A 236 0.33 -2.30 7.29
N LEU A 237 1.07 -1.42 7.95
CA LEU A 237 0.81 -0.99 9.32
C LEU A 237 -0.03 0.28 9.39
N SER A 238 -0.70 0.67 8.29
CA SER A 238 -1.64 1.78 8.36
C SER A 238 -2.66 1.54 9.47
N ASN A 239 -2.87 2.53 10.33
CA ASN A 239 -3.79 2.44 11.48
C ASN A 239 -3.44 1.38 12.56
N LEU A 240 -2.33 0.65 12.42
CA LEU A 240 -1.92 -0.45 13.27
C LEU A 240 -0.63 -0.12 14.03
N CYS A 241 -0.30 -0.95 15.02
CA CYS A 241 1.02 -0.97 15.64
C CYS A 241 1.87 -2.10 15.04
N ALA A 242 3.18 -2.02 15.22
CA ALA A 242 4.05 -3.17 15.00
C ALA A 242 3.86 -4.19 16.15
N VAL A 243 4.20 -5.46 15.90
CA VAL A 243 4.03 -6.53 16.89
C VAL A 243 5.38 -7.20 17.15
N ASN A 244 5.94 -6.96 18.33
CA ASN A 244 7.21 -7.54 18.77
C ASN A 244 6.99 -8.85 19.55
N GLY A 245 7.96 -9.77 19.44
CA GLY A 245 7.97 -11.01 20.23
C GLY A 245 6.72 -11.87 20.06
N ALA A 246 6.12 -11.84 18.86
CA ALA A 246 4.83 -12.47 18.60
C ALA A 246 4.89 -14.00 18.77
N VAL A 247 3.92 -14.54 19.50
CA VAL A 247 3.64 -15.97 19.62
C VAL A 247 2.51 -16.33 18.67
N ASN A 248 2.78 -17.22 17.72
CA ASN A 248 1.78 -17.70 16.78
C ASN A 248 0.78 -18.64 17.47
N PHE A 249 -0.51 -18.44 17.21
CA PHE A 249 -1.54 -19.39 17.55
C PHE A 249 -1.58 -20.47 16.46
N GLU A 250 -0.65 -21.41 16.55
CA GLU A 250 -0.50 -22.50 15.60
C GLU A 250 -1.81 -23.27 15.36
N GLY A 251 -2.24 -23.35 14.10
CA GLY A 251 -3.44 -24.09 13.69
C GLY A 251 -4.75 -23.31 13.81
N PHE A 252 -4.72 -21.98 13.95
CA PHE A 252 -5.94 -21.15 14.05
C PHE A 252 -6.67 -20.94 12.70
N GLU A 253 -6.14 -21.43 11.58
CA GLU A 253 -6.73 -21.20 10.26
C GLU A 253 -8.16 -21.74 10.19
N THR A 254 -9.12 -20.86 9.91
CA THR A 254 -10.54 -21.19 9.96
C THR A 254 -11.39 -20.22 9.16
N SER A 255 -12.59 -20.62 8.79
CA SER A 255 -13.54 -19.79 8.04
C SER A 255 -14.96 -20.06 8.50
N ALA A 256 -15.82 -19.06 8.32
CA ALA A 256 -17.25 -19.20 8.57
C ALA A 256 -18.08 -18.21 7.75
N ASP A 257 -19.39 -18.47 7.70
CA ASP A 257 -20.36 -17.53 7.13
C ASP A 257 -20.52 -16.29 8.03
N ALA A 258 -21.18 -15.26 7.51
CA ALA A 258 -21.56 -14.07 8.26
C ALA A 258 -22.20 -14.39 9.62
N TRP A 259 -21.72 -13.72 10.67
CA TRP A 259 -22.18 -13.87 12.06
C TRP A 259 -22.03 -15.26 12.66
N CYS A 260 -21.24 -16.13 12.02
CA CYS A 260 -20.86 -17.43 12.57
C CYS A 260 -19.47 -17.32 13.19
N GLN A 261 -19.30 -17.92 14.39
CA GLN A 261 -18.03 -17.94 15.08
C GLN A 261 -17.26 -19.24 14.79
N ALA A 262 -15.96 -19.13 14.54
CA ALA A 262 -15.05 -20.26 14.50
C ALA A 262 -13.74 -19.91 15.20
N GLY A 263 -13.10 -20.93 15.79
CA GLY A 263 -11.87 -20.76 16.56
C GLY A 263 -11.59 -21.93 17.48
N PHE A 264 -10.57 -21.79 18.33
CA PHE A 264 -9.91 -22.90 19.01
C PHE A 264 -9.65 -22.62 20.50
N ASP A 265 -9.30 -23.67 21.24
CA ASP A 265 -8.81 -23.54 22.61
C ASP A 265 -7.43 -22.86 22.59
N MET A 266 -7.26 -21.78 23.35
CA MET A 266 -5.99 -21.04 23.49
C MET A 266 -4.92 -21.94 24.14
N PRO A 267 -3.79 -22.17 23.45
CA PRO A 267 -2.60 -22.76 24.06
C PRO A 267 -2.10 -21.91 25.23
N GLN A 268 -1.37 -22.54 26.16
CA GLN A 268 -0.83 -21.81 27.31
C GLN A 268 0.12 -20.68 26.87
N GLU A 269 0.86 -20.86 25.79
CA GLU A 269 1.78 -19.84 25.26
C GLU A 269 1.04 -18.58 24.79
N ILE A 270 -0.17 -18.72 24.24
CA ILE A 270 -1.05 -17.59 23.89
C ILE A 270 -1.60 -16.92 25.13
N ILE A 271 -2.03 -17.70 26.13
CA ILE A 271 -2.51 -17.16 27.41
C ILE A 271 -1.40 -16.37 28.12
N ASP A 272 -0.17 -16.88 28.10
CA ASP A 272 0.98 -16.24 28.73
C ASP A 272 1.43 -14.98 27.98
N ALA A 273 1.19 -14.89 26.67
CA ALA A 273 1.46 -13.72 25.85
C ALA A 273 0.42 -12.59 26.03
N LEU A 274 -0.80 -12.92 26.46
CA LEU A 274 -1.87 -11.97 26.76
C LEU A 274 -1.59 -11.24 28.08
N VAL A 275 -0.80 -10.18 28.02
CA VAL A 275 -0.48 -9.28 29.14
C VAL A 275 -0.82 -7.83 28.77
N PRO A 276 -0.93 -6.88 29.73
CA PRO A 276 -1.12 -5.47 29.41
C PRO A 276 -0.11 -4.97 28.37
N GLY A 277 -0.57 -4.22 27.36
CA GLY A 277 0.22 -3.78 26.21
C GLY A 277 0.39 -4.83 25.10
N SER A 278 -0.14 -6.04 25.25
CA SER A 278 -0.17 -7.02 24.15
C SER A 278 -1.30 -6.73 23.15
N VAL A 279 -1.14 -7.25 21.94
CA VAL A 279 -2.12 -7.18 20.86
C VAL A 279 -2.30 -8.55 20.23
N VAL A 280 -3.55 -8.91 19.95
CA VAL A 280 -3.91 -10.04 19.10
C VAL A 280 -3.98 -9.53 17.67
N GLU A 281 -3.08 -9.98 16.81
CA GLU A 281 -3.09 -9.68 15.38
C GLU A 281 -3.69 -10.86 14.60
N ILE A 282 -4.59 -10.54 13.68
CA ILE A 282 -5.38 -11.47 12.89
C ILE A 282 -5.15 -11.12 11.42
N GLU A 283 -4.62 -12.07 10.66
CA GLU A 283 -4.56 -11.98 9.20
C GLU A 283 -5.79 -12.67 8.60
N TYR A 284 -6.55 -11.97 7.77
CA TYR A 284 -7.87 -12.43 7.34
C TYR A 284 -8.29 -11.92 5.96
N ALA A 285 -9.34 -12.54 5.43
CA ALA A 285 -10.21 -12.00 4.40
C ALA A 285 -11.65 -11.96 4.91
N SER A 286 -12.39 -10.91 4.57
CA SER A 286 -13.82 -10.79 4.86
C SER A 286 -14.54 -10.02 3.75
N GLU A 287 -15.75 -10.45 3.38
CA GLU A 287 -16.60 -9.77 2.40
C GLU A 287 -16.89 -8.30 2.77
N THR A 288 -16.93 -7.97 4.05
CA THR A 288 -17.14 -6.60 4.55
C THR A 288 -15.84 -5.91 4.94
N GLY A 289 -14.74 -6.67 4.96
CA GLY A 289 -13.45 -6.25 5.51
C GLY A 289 -13.46 -6.00 7.01
N ASN A 290 -14.52 -6.36 7.76
CA ASN A 290 -14.53 -6.25 9.22
C ASN A 290 -14.02 -7.56 9.86
N MET A 291 -13.37 -7.46 11.01
CA MET A 291 -12.99 -8.63 11.81
C MET A 291 -12.95 -8.30 13.28
N TRP A 292 -13.46 -9.20 14.13
CA TRP A 292 -13.40 -9.06 15.58
C TRP A 292 -13.26 -10.41 16.29
N LEU A 293 -12.93 -10.35 17.58
CA LEU A 293 -12.80 -11.52 18.43
C LEU A 293 -14.10 -11.83 19.16
N VAL A 294 -14.31 -13.11 19.44
CA VAL A 294 -15.36 -13.61 20.33
C VAL A 294 -14.73 -14.45 21.44
N MET A 295 -15.06 -14.09 22.69
CA MET A 295 -14.68 -14.82 23.91
C MET A 295 -15.92 -15.52 24.47
N PRO A 296 -16.23 -16.75 24.03
CA PRO A 296 -17.51 -17.40 24.35
C PRO A 296 -17.60 -17.92 25.78
N ASP A 297 -16.45 -18.13 26.42
CA ASP A 297 -16.33 -18.80 27.72
C ASP A 297 -15.90 -17.84 28.84
N ALA A 298 -15.88 -16.53 28.59
CA ALA A 298 -15.48 -15.57 29.60
C ALA A 298 -16.44 -15.58 30.79
N ALA A 299 -15.91 -15.36 31.99
CA ALA A 299 -16.68 -15.31 33.23
C ALA A 299 -17.70 -14.15 33.24
N ALA A 300 -17.41 -13.10 32.48
CA ALA A 300 -18.31 -11.97 32.25
C ALA A 300 -19.50 -12.33 31.33
N GLY A 301 -19.49 -13.50 30.71
CA GLY A 301 -20.47 -13.96 29.73
C GLY A 301 -19.85 -14.03 28.33
N TRP A 302 -20.69 -14.32 27.35
CA TRP A 302 -20.30 -14.32 25.94
C TRP A 302 -19.98 -12.89 25.49
N MET A 303 -18.78 -12.65 24.95
CA MET A 303 -18.31 -11.31 24.57
C MET A 303 -17.88 -11.23 23.11
N ARG A 304 -18.23 -10.12 22.44
CA ARG A 304 -17.57 -9.63 21.21
C ARG A 304 -16.62 -8.52 21.57
N VAL A 305 -15.40 -8.59 21.06
CA VAL A 305 -14.35 -7.61 21.34
C VAL A 305 -13.83 -7.10 20.01
N GLY A 306 -13.94 -5.78 19.78
CA GLY A 306 -13.59 -5.17 18.50
C GLY A 306 -14.75 -5.02 17.50
N VAL A 307 -15.99 -5.37 17.87
CA VAL A 307 -17.15 -5.26 16.94
C VAL A 307 -17.57 -3.81 16.67
N GLY A 308 -17.17 -2.87 17.50
CA GLY A 308 -17.54 -1.47 17.31
C GLY A 308 -19.03 -1.23 17.56
N ASP A 309 -19.64 -0.45 16.67
CA ASP A 309 -21.08 -0.15 16.66
C ASP A 309 -21.89 -1.05 15.71
N ILE A 310 -21.26 -2.03 15.05
CA ILE A 310 -21.91 -2.87 14.02
C ILE A 310 -23.10 -3.64 14.61
N ASP A 311 -23.01 -4.10 15.86
CA ASP A 311 -24.11 -4.77 16.56
C ASP A 311 -24.90 -3.84 17.52
N GLY A 312 -24.61 -2.54 17.49
CA GLY A 312 -25.22 -1.51 18.34
C GLY A 312 -24.74 -1.51 19.79
N SER A 313 -23.63 -2.20 20.10
CA SER A 313 -23.06 -2.26 21.46
C SER A 313 -22.27 -1.02 21.88
N GLY A 314 -21.76 -0.20 20.95
CA GLY A 314 -20.90 0.94 21.27
C GLY A 314 -19.53 0.56 21.80
N THR A 315 -19.07 -0.66 21.53
CA THR A 315 -17.72 -1.07 21.94
C THR A 315 -16.67 -0.40 21.06
N THR A 316 -15.41 -0.42 21.50
CA THR A 316 -14.29 -0.01 20.64
C THR A 316 -14.14 -1.01 19.51
N ALA A 317 -14.02 -0.51 18.28
CA ALA A 317 -13.81 -1.34 17.09
C ALA A 317 -12.36 -1.87 17.08
N SER A 318 -12.14 -3.02 16.44
CA SER A 318 -10.79 -3.48 16.10
C SER A 318 -10.08 -2.43 15.24
N TYR A 319 -8.75 -2.41 15.35
CA TYR A 319 -7.91 -1.63 14.46
C TYR A 319 -7.69 -2.46 13.20
N MET A 320 -7.80 -1.86 12.03
CA MET A 320 -7.65 -2.55 10.75
C MET A 320 -6.79 -1.71 9.84
N ASN A 321 -5.90 -2.38 9.10
CA ASN A 321 -5.14 -1.71 8.06
C ASN A 321 -6.06 -1.24 6.92
N ASN A 322 -5.56 -0.33 6.10
CA ASN A 322 -6.33 0.24 4.99
C ASN A 322 -6.83 -0.85 4.04
N SER A 323 -5.98 -1.85 3.75
CA SER A 323 -6.35 -2.99 2.89
C SER A 323 -7.30 -3.99 3.53
N ARG A 324 -7.64 -3.84 4.82
CA ARG A 324 -8.54 -4.73 5.58
C ARG A 324 -8.16 -6.20 5.52
N THR A 325 -6.86 -6.47 5.57
CA THR A 325 -6.26 -7.80 5.58
C THR A 325 -5.66 -8.17 6.94
N ILE A 326 -5.42 -7.17 7.79
CA ILE A 326 -4.89 -7.33 9.15
C ILE A 326 -5.79 -6.57 10.11
N ALA A 327 -6.25 -7.26 11.16
CA ALA A 327 -6.97 -6.68 12.27
C ALA A 327 -6.18 -6.89 13.56
N GLN A 328 -6.20 -5.88 14.42
CA GLN A 328 -5.58 -5.90 15.74
C GLN A 328 -6.63 -5.64 16.83
N VAL A 329 -6.66 -6.51 17.83
CA VAL A 329 -7.45 -6.35 19.06
C VAL A 329 -6.49 -6.31 20.23
N THR A 330 -6.46 -5.18 20.93
CA THR A 330 -5.57 -4.94 22.07
C THR A 330 -6.01 -5.74 23.30
N TYR A 331 -5.05 -6.03 24.17
CA TYR A 331 -5.32 -6.56 25.50
C TYR A 331 -6.32 -5.68 26.25
N GLU A 332 -6.21 -4.36 26.14
CA GLU A 332 -7.06 -3.40 26.83
C GLU A 332 -8.51 -3.48 26.34
N GLN A 333 -8.74 -3.70 25.04
CA GLN A 333 -10.09 -3.98 24.51
C GLN A 333 -10.65 -5.28 25.11
N LEU A 334 -9.87 -6.35 25.14
CA LEU A 334 -10.28 -7.63 25.75
C LEU A 334 -10.58 -7.47 27.25
N ALA A 335 -9.67 -6.85 28.00
CA ALA A 335 -9.79 -6.62 29.44
C ALA A 335 -10.98 -5.72 29.79
N SER A 336 -11.31 -4.73 28.96
CA SER A 336 -12.47 -3.86 29.18
C SER A 336 -13.81 -4.62 29.22
N LEU A 337 -13.91 -5.75 28.50
CA LEU A 337 -15.11 -6.57 28.40
C LEU A 337 -15.03 -7.85 29.24
N CYS A 338 -13.86 -8.48 29.33
CA CYS A 338 -13.65 -9.75 30.01
C CYS A 338 -13.05 -9.61 31.43
N GLY A 339 -12.57 -8.42 31.81
CA GLY A 339 -11.87 -8.11 33.07
C GLY A 339 -10.34 -8.26 32.97
N ASP A 340 -9.57 -7.74 33.93
CA ASP A 340 -8.09 -7.75 33.84
C ASP A 340 -7.44 -9.13 34.06
N ASP A 341 -8.18 -10.12 34.60
CA ASP A 341 -7.66 -11.46 34.88
C ASP A 341 -7.91 -12.39 33.69
N VAL A 342 -6.88 -12.62 32.87
CA VAL A 342 -6.94 -13.50 31.68
C VAL A 342 -7.41 -14.91 32.01
N SER A 343 -7.16 -15.41 33.22
CA SER A 343 -7.64 -16.73 33.64
C SER A 343 -9.18 -16.82 33.69
N THR A 344 -9.86 -15.68 33.64
CA THR A 344 -11.32 -15.57 33.60
C THR A 344 -11.90 -15.40 32.19
N TRP A 345 -11.06 -15.25 31.16
CA TRP A 345 -11.52 -15.02 29.77
C TRP A 345 -12.04 -16.29 29.10
N GLY A 346 -11.80 -17.44 29.72
CA GLY A 346 -12.20 -18.75 29.21
C GLY A 346 -11.08 -19.43 28.43
N ALA A 347 -11.36 -20.62 27.92
CA ALA A 347 -10.36 -21.42 27.22
C ALA A 347 -10.33 -21.16 25.71
N ARG A 348 -11.40 -20.63 25.12
CA ARG A 348 -11.54 -20.48 23.67
C ARG A 348 -11.44 -19.03 23.22
N MET A 349 -10.74 -18.84 22.11
CA MET A 349 -10.73 -17.60 21.32
C MET A 349 -11.32 -17.91 19.94
N GLN A 350 -12.19 -17.04 19.45
CA GLN A 350 -12.84 -17.19 18.15
C GLN A 350 -12.79 -15.89 17.37
N CYS A 351 -12.91 -15.98 16.05
CA CYS A 351 -13.13 -14.85 15.15
C CYS A 351 -14.57 -14.82 14.66
N GLU A 352 -15.05 -13.65 14.26
CA GLU A 352 -16.35 -13.43 13.63
C GLU A 352 -16.30 -12.13 12.79
N SER A 353 -17.12 -12.09 11.73
CA SER A 353 -17.35 -10.92 10.88
C SER A 353 -18.84 -10.80 10.51
N ASP A 354 -19.27 -9.66 9.99
CA ASP A 354 -20.64 -9.40 9.51
C ASP A 354 -20.87 -9.84 8.05
N GLY A 355 -19.80 -10.23 7.35
CA GLY A 355 -19.80 -10.96 6.07
C GLY A 355 -19.17 -12.35 6.20
N ALA A 356 -19.15 -13.14 5.12
CA ALA A 356 -18.36 -14.37 5.10
C ALA A 356 -16.86 -14.05 5.25
N TRP A 357 -16.14 -14.91 5.96
CA TRP A 357 -14.76 -14.61 6.36
C TRP A 357 -13.87 -15.85 6.45
N GLU A 358 -12.57 -15.62 6.31
CA GLU A 358 -11.49 -16.60 6.47
C GLU A 358 -10.32 -15.95 7.23
N VAL A 359 -9.76 -16.67 8.20
CA VAL A 359 -8.58 -16.27 8.97
C VAL A 359 -7.42 -17.16 8.58
N TYR A 360 -6.30 -16.52 8.22
CA TYR A 360 -5.08 -17.17 7.77
C TYR A 360 -4.05 -17.33 8.88
N SER A 361 -4.01 -16.40 9.83
CA SER A 361 -3.12 -16.49 10.98
C SER A 361 -3.64 -15.67 12.15
N VAL A 362 -3.32 -16.11 13.36
CA VAL A 362 -3.51 -15.33 14.60
C VAL A 362 -2.22 -15.40 15.39
N ARG A 363 -1.75 -14.26 15.88
CA ARG A 363 -0.58 -14.17 16.76
C ARG A 363 -0.78 -13.15 17.86
N VAL A 364 -0.07 -13.32 18.97
CA VAL A 364 -0.13 -12.41 20.12
C VAL A 364 1.27 -11.95 20.47
N GLY A 365 1.48 -10.63 20.50
CA GLY A 365 2.78 -10.04 20.84
C GLY A 365 2.62 -8.71 21.55
N GLN A 366 3.74 -8.05 21.86
CA GLN A 366 3.73 -6.70 22.44
C GLN A 366 3.51 -5.67 21.35
N ALA A 367 2.62 -4.71 21.59
CA ALA A 367 2.44 -3.56 20.72
C ALA A 367 3.73 -2.72 20.72
N ALA A 368 4.24 -2.42 19.53
CA ALA A 368 5.41 -1.59 19.32
C ALA A 368 5.03 -0.35 18.47
N PRO A 369 5.51 0.85 18.82
CA PRO A 369 5.22 2.05 18.06
C PRO A 369 5.72 1.98 16.62
N VAL A 370 4.98 2.60 15.71
CA VAL A 370 5.43 2.87 14.34
C VAL A 370 5.91 4.31 14.29
N TYR A 371 7.15 4.53 13.86
CA TYR A 371 7.78 5.85 13.83
C TYR A 371 7.88 6.39 12.40
N GLY A 372 7.54 7.67 12.27
CA GLY A 372 8.12 8.57 11.27
C GLY A 372 9.40 9.20 11.81
N VAL A 373 10.35 9.49 10.90
CA VAL A 373 11.66 10.06 11.27
C VAL A 373 11.92 11.32 10.45
N GLY A 374 11.77 12.47 11.10
CA GLY A 374 11.98 13.79 10.50
C GLY A 374 13.40 14.31 10.69
N GLY A 375 13.92 15.04 9.70
CA GLY A 375 15.20 15.76 9.80
C GLY A 375 16.41 14.87 10.08
N ALA A 376 16.40 13.63 9.57
CA ALA A 376 17.40 12.62 9.90
C ALA A 376 18.82 12.98 9.41
N VAL A 377 19.81 12.62 10.21
CA VAL A 377 21.23 12.68 9.89
C VAL A 377 21.73 11.26 9.62
N GLU A 378 22.29 11.03 8.44
CA GLU A 378 22.82 9.74 8.02
C GLU A 378 24.14 9.41 8.72
N PHE A 379 24.26 8.20 9.26
CA PHE A 379 25.51 7.64 9.76
C PHE A 379 26.26 7.00 8.58
N GLU A 380 26.89 7.86 7.79
CA GLU A 380 27.66 7.48 6.61
C GLU A 380 28.67 6.35 6.87
N GLY A 381 28.52 5.25 6.15
CA GLY A 381 29.42 4.10 6.21
C GLY A 381 29.16 3.10 7.33
N PHE A 382 27.99 3.14 7.99
CA PHE A 382 27.65 2.18 9.06
C PHE A 382 27.34 0.75 8.58
N ALA A 383 27.20 0.51 7.27
CA ALA A 383 26.86 -0.81 6.73
C ALA A 383 27.82 -1.91 7.21
N THR A 384 27.28 -2.95 7.85
CA THR A 384 28.06 -4.01 8.51
C THR A 384 27.22 -5.24 8.81
N SER A 385 27.87 -6.38 9.02
CA SER A 385 27.20 -7.64 9.40
C SER A 385 27.98 -8.39 10.47
N ALA A 386 27.31 -9.33 11.13
CA ALA A 386 27.92 -10.31 12.02
C ALA A 386 27.07 -11.58 12.18
N ASP A 387 27.66 -12.62 12.76
CA ASP A 387 26.94 -13.82 13.19
C ASP A 387 26.07 -13.53 14.44
N ALA A 388 25.19 -14.46 14.77
CA ALA A 388 24.39 -14.45 16.00
C ALA A 388 25.22 -14.10 17.25
N TRP A 389 24.71 -13.16 18.06
CA TRP A 389 25.33 -12.67 19.29
C TRP A 389 26.73 -12.06 19.13
N CYS A 390 27.12 -11.71 17.90
CA CYS A 390 28.35 -10.99 17.62
C CYS A 390 28.03 -9.51 17.37
N GLN A 391 28.82 -8.62 17.98
CA GLN A 391 28.71 -7.18 17.78
C GLN A 391 29.57 -6.70 16.61
N ASN A 392 29.04 -5.76 15.84
CA ASN A 392 29.83 -4.99 14.88
C ASN A 392 29.27 -3.56 14.74
N GLY A 393 30.14 -2.61 14.38
CA GLY A 393 29.77 -1.21 14.27
C GLY A 393 30.95 -0.27 14.34
N PHE A 394 30.67 1.04 14.44
CA PHE A 394 31.63 2.11 14.16
C PHE A 394 31.60 3.21 15.21
N ASP A 395 32.68 4.01 15.23
CA ASP A 395 32.74 5.20 16.06
C ASP A 395 31.78 6.26 15.50
N MET A 396 30.88 6.79 16.36
CA MET A 396 29.89 7.81 16.03
C MET A 396 30.56 9.12 15.60
N PRO A 397 30.27 9.63 14.39
CA PRO A 397 30.60 10.99 13.99
C PRO A 397 29.95 12.00 14.93
N GLN A 398 30.55 13.20 15.02
CA GLN A 398 30.00 14.26 15.88
C GLN A 398 28.57 14.64 15.48
N GLU A 399 28.24 14.58 14.18
CA GLU A 399 26.91 14.92 13.67
C GLU A 399 25.83 13.95 14.19
N ILE A 400 26.17 12.66 14.37
CA ILE A 400 25.30 11.66 14.98
C ILE A 400 25.14 11.90 16.47
N ILE A 401 26.24 12.23 17.17
CA ILE A 401 26.19 12.57 18.60
C ILE A 401 25.32 13.81 18.84
N ASP A 402 25.42 14.81 17.96
CA ASP A 402 24.64 16.05 18.05
C ASP A 402 23.15 15.84 17.72
N ALA A 403 22.83 14.83 16.90
CA ALA A 403 21.46 14.43 16.58
C ALA A 403 20.78 13.62 17.69
N LEU A 404 21.55 12.94 18.54
CA LEU A 404 21.05 12.20 19.71
C LEU A 404 20.62 13.17 20.82
N VAL A 405 19.37 13.61 20.75
CA VAL A 405 18.71 14.49 21.74
C VAL A 405 17.40 13.86 22.21
N PRO A 406 16.81 14.30 23.35
CA PRO A 406 15.48 13.82 23.77
C PRO A 406 14.45 13.94 22.64
N GLY A 407 13.69 12.86 22.42
CA GLY A 407 12.74 12.71 21.31
C GLY A 407 13.35 12.26 19.98
N SER A 408 14.68 12.08 19.88
CA SER A 408 15.29 11.46 18.69
C SER A 408 15.19 9.94 18.71
N VAL A 409 15.32 9.33 17.53
CA VAL A 409 15.34 7.88 17.33
C VAL A 409 16.47 7.51 16.37
N VAL A 410 17.13 6.39 16.66
CA VAL A 410 18.04 5.72 15.74
C VAL A 410 17.21 4.77 14.89
N GLU A 411 17.10 5.05 13.60
CA GLU A 411 16.50 4.15 12.61
C GLU A 411 17.61 3.34 11.94
N ILE A 412 17.42 2.03 11.87
CA ILE A 412 18.39 1.07 11.36
C ILE A 412 17.74 0.24 10.27
N ASP A 413 18.25 0.32 9.04
CA ASP A 413 17.87 -0.58 7.95
C ASP A 413 18.67 -1.88 8.08
N TYR A 414 17.99 -3.03 8.17
CA TYR A 414 18.66 -4.28 8.48
C TYR A 414 17.90 -5.52 7.99
N ALA A 415 18.58 -6.67 8.06
CA ALA A 415 18.01 -7.99 7.96
C ALA A 415 18.54 -8.87 9.09
N SER A 416 17.66 -9.68 9.69
CA SER A 416 17.99 -10.80 10.56
C SER A 416 16.98 -11.92 10.37
N GLU A 417 17.31 -13.15 10.77
CA GLU A 417 16.39 -14.30 10.64
C GLU A 417 15.24 -14.23 11.66
N SER A 418 15.51 -13.68 12.86
CA SER A 418 14.51 -13.48 13.91
C SER A 418 13.60 -12.27 13.68
N GLY A 419 14.06 -11.28 12.89
CA GLY A 419 13.41 -9.98 12.84
C GLY A 419 13.69 -9.10 14.06
N ASP A 420 14.68 -9.48 14.88
CA ASP A 420 15.15 -8.70 16.02
C ASP A 420 16.53 -8.08 15.73
N LEU A 421 16.75 -6.87 16.24
CA LEU A 421 18.03 -6.17 16.28
C LEU A 421 18.05 -5.21 17.46
N TRP A 422 19.21 -5.01 18.07
CA TRP A 422 19.38 -4.02 19.13
C TRP A 422 20.72 -3.29 19.02
N ILE A 423 20.84 -2.18 19.75
CA ILE A 423 22.08 -1.40 19.84
C ILE A 423 22.93 -1.91 21.00
N VAL A 424 24.24 -1.91 20.78
CA VAL A 424 25.26 -2.12 21.81
C VAL A 424 26.13 -0.87 21.95
N MET A 425 26.24 -0.38 23.18
CA MET A 425 27.12 0.74 23.57
C MET A 425 28.28 0.19 24.40
N PRO A 426 29.39 -0.24 23.77
CA PRO A 426 30.47 -0.96 24.46
C PRO A 426 31.35 -0.05 25.33
N ASP A 427 31.37 1.24 25.03
CA ASP A 427 32.27 2.23 25.62
C ASP A 427 31.55 3.16 26.62
N ALA A 428 30.30 2.87 26.98
CA ALA A 428 29.53 3.71 27.88
C ALA A 428 30.14 3.71 29.30
N THR A 429 30.04 4.84 29.98
CA THR A 429 30.52 4.99 31.36
C THR A 429 29.78 4.07 32.33
N ALA A 430 28.53 3.76 32.02
CA ALA A 430 27.71 2.81 32.76
C ALA A 430 28.21 1.34 32.61
N GLY A 431 29.09 1.07 31.64
CA GLY A 431 29.60 -0.25 31.31
C GLY A 431 29.24 -0.64 29.88
N TRP A 432 29.47 -1.91 29.54
CA TRP A 432 29.00 -2.48 28.29
C TRP A 432 27.48 -2.66 28.36
N MET A 433 26.74 -2.08 27.42
CA MET A 433 25.27 -2.00 27.45
C MET A 433 24.62 -2.51 26.17
N ARG A 434 23.49 -3.22 26.31
CA ARG A 434 22.51 -3.45 25.26
C ARG A 434 21.30 -2.54 25.45
N VAL A 435 20.74 -2.07 24.35
CA VAL A 435 19.57 -1.18 24.35
C VAL A 435 18.60 -1.67 23.29
N GLY A 436 17.37 -1.97 23.70
CA GLY A 436 16.36 -2.54 22.81
C GLY A 436 16.38 -4.07 22.72
N VAL A 437 17.15 -4.78 23.56
CA VAL A 437 17.27 -6.25 23.51
C VAL A 437 16.04 -6.99 24.05
N GLY A 438 15.11 -6.26 24.67
CA GLY A 438 13.93 -6.89 25.22
C GLY A 438 14.24 -7.87 26.32
N ASN A 439 13.63 -9.05 26.20
CA ASN A 439 13.90 -10.21 27.04
C ASN A 439 14.77 -11.28 26.37
N ALA A 440 15.36 -11.02 25.18
CA ALA A 440 16.17 -12.01 24.46
C ALA A 440 17.38 -12.51 25.28
N ASP A 441 17.95 -11.65 26.13
CA ASP A 441 19.04 -12.01 27.05
C ASP A 441 18.59 -12.28 28.51
N GLY A 442 17.27 -12.28 28.75
CA GLY A 442 16.67 -12.48 30.06
C GLY A 442 16.72 -11.26 30.98
N SER A 443 17.13 -10.08 30.49
CA SER A 443 17.19 -8.85 31.28
C SER A 443 15.82 -8.21 31.51
N GLY A 444 14.86 -8.42 30.59
CA GLY A 444 13.56 -7.75 30.59
C GLY A 444 13.69 -6.24 30.36
N SER A 445 14.65 -5.83 29.53
CA SER A 445 14.72 -4.45 29.02
C SER A 445 13.59 -4.19 28.03
N ASP A 446 13.36 -2.92 27.68
CA ASP A 446 12.40 -2.59 26.63
C ASP A 446 12.91 -3.09 25.27
N ASP A 447 12.02 -3.63 24.45
CA ASP A 447 12.31 -4.05 23.07
C ASP A 447 12.49 -2.83 22.15
N ALA A 448 13.43 -2.93 21.21
CA ALA A 448 13.44 -2.03 20.06
C ALA A 448 12.21 -2.29 19.19
N ALA A 449 11.62 -1.26 18.58
CA ALA A 449 10.54 -1.49 17.63
C ALA A 449 11.16 -1.96 16.31
N CYS A 450 10.98 -3.23 15.94
CA CYS A 450 11.55 -3.79 14.71
C CYS A 450 10.41 -4.24 13.77
N TYR A 451 10.31 -3.63 12.59
CA TYR A 451 9.29 -3.97 11.58
C TYR A 451 9.75 -3.56 10.18
N ASN A 452 9.25 -4.25 9.15
CA ASN A 452 9.48 -3.91 7.74
C ASN A 452 10.97 -3.74 7.36
N GLY A 453 11.85 -4.57 7.93
CA GLY A 453 13.31 -4.49 7.70
C GLY A 453 13.98 -3.27 8.33
N LYS A 454 13.27 -2.55 9.21
CA LYS A 454 13.77 -1.42 9.98
C LYS A 454 13.69 -1.73 11.47
N CYS A 455 14.63 -1.20 12.24
CA CYS A 455 14.54 -1.22 13.69
C CYS A 455 14.83 0.16 14.28
N TYR A 456 14.08 0.51 15.32
CA TYR A 456 14.05 1.83 15.92
C TYR A 456 14.41 1.74 17.40
N VAL A 457 15.46 2.46 17.78
CA VAL A 457 15.89 2.59 19.18
C VAL A 457 15.85 4.07 19.57
N THR A 458 14.99 4.41 20.52
CA THR A 458 14.79 5.82 20.91
C THR A 458 15.93 6.32 21.78
N TYR A 459 16.09 7.64 21.79
CA TYR A 459 16.96 8.32 22.74
C TYR A 459 16.63 7.92 24.18
N GLU A 460 15.35 7.83 24.51
CA GLU A 460 14.87 7.50 25.85
C GLU A 460 15.29 6.08 26.26
N GLN A 461 15.26 5.11 25.34
CA GLN A 461 15.77 3.76 25.58
C GLN A 461 17.29 3.78 25.82
N LEU A 462 18.05 4.52 25.00
CA LEU A 462 19.50 4.66 25.18
C LEU A 462 19.83 5.34 26.52
N ALA A 463 19.13 6.41 26.86
CA ALA A 463 19.32 7.17 28.09
C ALA A 463 18.94 6.36 29.34
N ALA A 464 17.89 5.53 29.28
CA ALA A 464 17.50 4.67 30.40
C ALA A 464 18.63 3.71 30.82
N VAL A 465 19.43 3.24 29.86
CA VAL A 465 20.51 2.27 30.10
C VAL A 465 21.88 2.95 30.27
N CYS A 466 22.17 3.98 29.47
CA CYS A 466 23.48 4.65 29.43
C CYS A 466 23.55 5.94 30.27
N GLY A 467 22.41 6.48 30.73
CA GLY A 467 22.26 7.75 31.44
C GLY A 467 21.89 8.93 30.51
N ASP A 468 21.42 10.05 31.05
CA ASP A 468 20.92 11.18 30.24
C ASP A 468 21.99 12.02 29.51
N ASP A 469 23.29 11.83 29.82
CA ASP A 469 24.39 12.61 29.23
C ASP A 469 25.06 11.81 28.12
N VAL A 470 24.73 12.12 26.85
CA VAL A 470 25.28 11.47 25.66
C VAL A 470 26.81 11.45 25.63
N SER A 471 27.47 12.46 26.21
CA SER A 471 28.94 12.48 26.28
C SER A 471 29.55 11.33 27.10
N THR A 472 28.71 10.64 27.87
CA THR A 472 29.08 9.47 28.69
C THR A 472 28.81 8.13 28.02
N TRP A 473 28.14 8.11 26.86
CA TRP A 473 27.74 6.88 26.15
C TRP A 473 28.90 6.20 25.41
N GLY A 474 30.04 6.90 25.31
CA GLY A 474 31.22 6.40 24.61
C GLY A 474 31.23 6.82 23.14
N ALA A 475 32.29 6.45 22.43
CA ALA A 475 32.50 6.86 21.04
C ALA A 475 31.88 5.88 20.03
N ARG A 476 31.62 4.63 20.41
CA ARG A 476 31.19 3.58 19.47
C ARG A 476 29.74 3.19 19.65
N MET A 477 29.03 3.04 18.53
CA MET A 477 27.73 2.41 18.44
C MET A 477 27.87 1.12 17.63
N GLN A 478 27.24 0.05 18.10
CA GLN A 478 27.24 -1.25 17.44
C GLN A 478 25.83 -1.80 17.36
N CYS A 479 25.62 -2.77 16.46
CA CYS A 479 24.41 -3.58 16.42
C CYS A 479 24.72 -5.02 16.82
N GLU A 480 23.69 -5.74 17.25
CA GLU A 480 23.71 -7.17 17.55
C GLU A 480 22.29 -7.73 17.38
N SER A 481 22.18 -9.02 17.05
CA SER A 481 20.94 -9.79 17.01
C SER A 481 21.19 -11.19 17.58
N ASP A 482 20.13 -11.93 17.92
CA ASP A 482 20.18 -13.31 18.40
C ASP A 482 20.36 -14.32 17.25
N THR A 483 20.19 -13.85 16.01
CA THR A 483 20.46 -14.57 14.75
C THR A 483 21.53 -13.84 13.92
N ALA A 484 21.95 -14.43 12.80
CA ALA A 484 22.87 -13.74 11.88
C ALA A 484 22.18 -12.49 11.30
N TRP A 485 22.93 -11.40 11.18
CA TRP A 485 22.36 -10.10 10.86
C TRP A 485 23.25 -9.26 9.94
N GLU A 486 22.62 -8.38 9.18
CA GLU A 486 23.25 -7.39 8.32
C GLU A 486 22.51 -6.05 8.43
N VAL A 487 23.26 -4.96 8.62
CA VAL A 487 22.78 -3.59 8.65
C VAL A 487 23.22 -2.90 7.36
N TYR A 488 22.28 -2.26 6.68
CA TYR A 488 22.48 -1.57 5.41
C TYR A 488 22.65 -0.06 5.60
N GLY A 489 22.01 0.51 6.61
CA GLY A 489 22.01 1.95 6.88
C GLY A 489 21.61 2.26 8.32
N VAL A 490 22.09 3.39 8.83
CA VAL A 490 21.70 3.93 10.13
C VAL A 490 21.55 5.43 10.00
N ARG A 491 20.47 5.98 10.54
CA ARG A 491 20.25 7.42 10.62
C ARG A 491 19.61 7.80 11.94
N VAL A 492 19.79 9.05 12.35
CA VAL A 492 19.24 9.59 13.60
C VAL A 492 18.45 10.84 13.30
N GLY A 493 17.17 10.86 13.68
CA GLY A 493 16.27 12.00 13.46
C GLY A 493 15.26 12.13 14.59
N MET A 494 14.36 13.12 14.48
CA MET A 494 13.28 13.29 15.44
C MET A 494 12.19 12.26 15.20
N ALA A 495 11.77 11.59 16.27
CA ALA A 495 10.73 10.58 16.22
C ALA A 495 9.35 11.23 16.28
N SER A 496 8.45 10.75 15.44
CA SER A 496 7.02 11.05 15.49
C SER A 496 6.25 9.74 15.45
N GLU A 497 5.44 9.47 16.47
CA GLU A 497 4.74 8.19 16.62
C GLU A 497 3.39 8.19 15.89
N MET A 498 3.23 7.24 14.97
CA MET A 498 1.96 6.94 14.32
C MET A 498 0.99 6.35 15.36
N GLN A 499 -0.24 6.85 15.35
CA GLN A 499 -1.33 6.38 16.18
C GLN A 499 -2.06 5.22 15.51
N MET A 500 -2.43 4.24 16.34
CA MET A 500 -3.44 3.25 15.96
C MET A 500 -4.79 3.96 15.83
N VAL A 501 -5.53 3.68 14.76
CA VAL A 501 -6.84 4.32 14.55
C VAL A 501 -7.90 3.31 14.12
N ASN A 502 -9.11 3.49 14.64
CA ASN A 502 -10.29 2.71 14.28
C ASN A 502 -11.42 3.65 13.82
N ARG A 503 -12.59 3.09 13.47
CA ARG A 503 -13.77 3.85 13.01
C ARG A 503 -13.43 4.85 11.90
N VAL A 504 -12.56 4.42 10.99
CA VAL A 504 -12.00 5.26 9.94
C VAL A 504 -13.11 5.70 8.98
N MET A 505 -13.24 7.01 8.80
CA MET A 505 -14.18 7.62 7.86
C MET A 505 -13.39 8.33 6.75
N ASN A 506 -13.82 8.13 5.51
CA ASN A 506 -13.19 8.78 4.36
C ASN A 506 -13.60 10.26 4.27
N PHE A 507 -12.61 11.12 4.06
CA PHE A 507 -12.83 12.49 3.61
C PHE A 507 -12.92 12.47 2.07
N GLU A 508 -14.11 12.15 1.58
CA GLU A 508 -14.37 12.00 0.15
C GLU A 508 -14.02 13.26 -0.65
N GLY A 509 -13.34 13.06 -1.78
CA GLY A 509 -12.99 14.13 -2.73
C GLY A 509 -11.77 14.97 -2.36
N PHE A 510 -11.03 14.63 -1.30
CA PHE A 510 -9.84 15.39 -0.88
C PHE A 510 -8.64 15.28 -1.84
N ALA A 511 -8.57 14.22 -2.65
CA ALA A 511 -7.44 13.92 -3.52
C ALA A 511 -6.98 15.15 -4.33
N THR A 512 -5.71 15.53 -4.18
CA THR A 512 -5.21 16.81 -4.66
C THR A 512 -3.68 16.83 -4.71
N SER A 513 -3.09 17.78 -5.45
CA SER A 513 -1.64 17.94 -5.55
C SER A 513 -1.25 19.42 -5.67
N ALA A 514 0.01 19.70 -5.35
CA ALA A 514 0.62 21.01 -5.58
C ALA A 514 2.15 20.94 -5.66
N ASP A 515 2.75 22.05 -6.12
CA ASP A 515 4.19 22.25 -6.06
C ASP A 515 4.65 22.48 -4.60
N ALA A 516 5.97 22.42 -4.40
CA ALA A 516 6.62 22.78 -3.15
C ALA A 516 6.10 24.10 -2.56
N TRP A 517 5.77 24.09 -1.27
CA TRP A 517 5.24 25.23 -0.51
C TRP A 517 3.95 25.84 -1.05
N CYS A 518 3.24 25.13 -1.95
CA CYS A 518 1.91 25.52 -2.40
C CYS A 518 0.86 24.72 -1.63
N GLN A 519 -0.22 25.40 -1.21
CA GLN A 519 -1.35 24.77 -0.54
C GLN A 519 -2.42 24.35 -1.53
N ASN A 520 -2.97 23.15 -1.34
CA ASN A 520 -4.19 22.72 -2.00
C ASN A 520 -5.02 21.83 -1.06
N GLY A 521 -6.31 21.73 -1.28
CA GLY A 521 -7.20 20.99 -0.38
C GLY A 521 -8.67 21.20 -0.68
N PHE A 522 -9.50 20.87 0.30
CA PHE A 522 -10.94 20.73 0.11
C PHE A 522 -11.73 21.30 1.29
N ASP A 523 -12.98 21.68 1.02
CA ASP A 523 -13.91 22.12 2.07
C ASP A 523 -14.36 20.89 2.88
N MET A 524 -14.19 20.91 4.20
CA MET A 524 -14.58 19.84 5.11
C MET A 524 -16.12 19.65 5.09
N PRO A 525 -16.62 18.47 4.67
CA PRO A 525 -18.01 18.10 4.85
C PRO A 525 -18.38 18.12 6.34
N GLN A 526 -19.67 18.28 6.64
CA GLN A 526 -20.14 18.31 8.02
C GLN A 526 -19.78 17.01 8.76
N GLU A 527 -19.79 15.86 8.08
CA GLU A 527 -19.45 14.57 8.66
C GLU A 527 -17.98 14.54 9.13
N VAL A 528 -17.05 15.10 8.34
CA VAL A 528 -15.63 15.28 8.72
C VAL A 528 -15.50 16.20 9.94
N ILE A 529 -16.22 17.32 9.95
CA ILE A 529 -16.22 18.26 11.09
C ILE A 529 -16.74 17.57 12.36
N ASP A 530 -17.79 16.77 12.24
CA ASP A 530 -18.41 16.06 13.38
C ASP A 530 -17.50 14.93 13.91
N ALA A 531 -16.63 14.36 13.07
CA ALA A 531 -15.65 13.35 13.47
C ALA A 531 -14.37 13.93 14.09
N LEU A 532 -14.07 15.21 13.87
CA LEU A 532 -12.97 15.91 14.53
C LEU A 532 -13.32 16.20 15.98
N VAL A 533 -13.11 15.22 16.85
CA VAL A 533 -13.26 15.31 18.31
C VAL A 533 -11.94 14.96 19.00
N PRO A 534 -11.74 15.25 20.30
CA PRO A 534 -10.56 14.79 21.02
C PRO A 534 -10.32 13.28 20.83
N GLY A 535 -9.08 12.89 20.52
CA GLY A 535 -8.72 11.51 20.12
C GLY A 535 -8.91 11.21 18.62
N ALA A 536 -9.39 12.16 17.80
CA ALA A 536 -9.43 12.00 16.36
C ALA A 536 -8.04 12.14 15.74
N VAL A 537 -7.79 11.41 14.66
CA VAL A 537 -6.55 11.49 13.89
C VAL A 537 -6.90 11.64 12.42
N VAL A 538 -6.32 12.64 11.76
CA VAL A 538 -6.40 12.83 10.32
C VAL A 538 -5.24 12.05 9.69
N SER A 539 -5.55 10.94 9.02
CA SER A 539 -4.58 10.14 8.27
C SER A 539 -4.61 10.55 6.80
N ILE A 540 -3.46 10.84 6.22
CA ILE A 540 -3.30 11.36 4.88
C ILE A 540 -2.39 10.41 4.10
N GLN A 541 -2.93 9.74 3.09
CA GLN A 541 -2.13 8.97 2.14
C GLN A 541 -1.56 9.92 1.11
N TYR A 542 -0.24 9.94 0.95
CA TYR A 542 0.45 10.95 0.13
C TYR A 542 1.76 10.44 -0.46
N ALA A 543 2.27 11.20 -1.41
CA ALA A 543 3.64 11.15 -1.90
C ALA A 543 4.24 12.55 -1.86
N SER A 544 5.49 12.65 -1.39
CA SER A 544 6.34 13.83 -1.52
C SER A 544 7.80 13.39 -1.64
N GLU A 545 8.67 14.22 -2.23
CA GLU A 545 10.09 13.86 -2.39
C GLU A 545 10.83 13.86 -1.04
N SER A 546 10.42 14.72 -0.10
CA SER A 546 10.99 14.78 1.25
C SER A 546 10.48 13.70 2.18
N GLY A 547 9.32 13.10 1.87
CA GLY A 547 8.61 12.25 2.81
C GLY A 547 7.88 13.03 3.91
N ASP A 548 7.80 14.36 3.81
CA ASP A 548 7.07 15.20 4.77
C ASP A 548 5.78 15.76 4.15
N LEU A 549 4.74 15.91 4.97
CA LEU A 549 3.48 16.59 4.64
C LEU A 549 2.85 17.13 5.93
N TRP A 550 2.21 18.29 5.87
CA TRP A 550 1.47 18.86 6.99
C TRP A 550 0.13 19.45 6.57
N ILE A 551 -0.71 19.77 7.55
CA ILE A 551 -2.01 20.40 7.33
C ILE A 551 -1.88 21.92 7.39
N VAL A 552 -2.65 22.60 6.55
CA VAL A 552 -2.88 24.04 6.60
C VAL A 552 -4.36 24.31 6.86
N MET A 553 -4.62 25.13 7.88
CA MET A 553 -5.96 25.61 8.25
C MET A 553 -6.08 27.09 7.88
N PRO A 554 -6.43 27.42 6.61
CA PRO A 554 -6.35 28.79 6.11
C PRO A 554 -7.44 29.71 6.67
N ASP A 555 -8.55 29.14 7.11
CA ASP A 555 -9.77 29.86 7.48
C ASP A 555 -10.03 29.83 9.00
N ALA A 556 -9.06 29.39 9.80
CA ALA A 556 -9.18 29.34 11.24
C ALA A 556 -9.31 30.74 11.85
N THR A 557 -10.08 30.86 12.93
CA THR A 557 -10.26 32.12 13.67
C THR A 557 -8.95 32.59 14.31
N ALA A 558 -8.04 31.65 14.61
CA ALA A 558 -6.67 31.93 15.05
C ALA A 558 -5.80 32.60 13.96
N GLY A 559 -6.27 32.61 12.71
CA GLY A 559 -5.54 33.05 11.53
C GLY A 559 -5.10 31.86 10.67
N TRP A 560 -4.45 32.17 9.55
CA TRP A 560 -3.82 31.16 8.71
C TRP A 560 -2.72 30.45 9.49
N SER A 561 -2.75 29.11 9.51
CA SER A 561 -1.87 28.29 10.34
C SER A 561 -1.44 27.00 9.67
N ARG A 562 -0.21 26.55 9.95
CA ARG A 562 0.28 25.19 9.66
C ARG A 562 0.19 24.33 10.92
N VAL A 563 -0.10 23.05 10.75
CA VAL A 563 -0.18 22.06 11.81
C VAL A 563 0.62 20.83 11.38
N GLY A 564 1.58 20.40 12.20
CA GLY A 564 2.43 19.26 11.86
C GLY A 564 3.68 19.64 11.03
N VAL A 565 3.97 20.93 10.85
CA VAL A 565 5.13 21.38 10.03
C VAL A 565 6.48 21.24 10.75
N GLY A 566 6.46 20.87 12.04
CA GLY A 566 7.69 20.75 12.79
C GLY A 566 8.44 22.06 12.91
N ASN A 567 9.74 21.96 12.62
CA ASN A 567 10.64 23.10 12.53
C ASN A 567 10.98 23.50 11.07
N ALA A 568 10.33 22.92 10.06
CA ALA A 568 10.63 23.19 8.64
C ALA A 568 10.44 24.68 8.27
N ASP A 569 9.50 25.38 8.93
CA ASP A 569 9.27 26.82 8.75
C ASP A 569 9.84 27.68 9.90
N GLY A 570 10.57 27.06 10.84
CA GLY A 570 11.13 27.71 12.02
C GLY A 570 10.12 28.05 13.12
N SER A 571 8.87 27.58 13.03
CA SER A 571 7.85 27.79 14.06
C SER A 571 8.06 26.92 15.31
N GLY A 572 8.65 25.73 15.14
CA GLY A 572 8.82 24.74 16.21
C GLY A 572 7.50 24.16 16.69
N SER A 573 6.52 23.99 15.79
CA SER A 573 5.35 23.16 16.06
C SER A 573 5.76 21.69 16.16
N ASP A 574 4.89 20.85 16.71
CA ASP A 574 5.09 19.40 16.63
C ASP A 574 5.05 18.93 15.17
N ASP A 575 5.85 17.93 14.83
CA ASP A 575 5.86 17.27 13.51
C ASP A 575 4.62 16.40 13.32
N ALA A 576 4.08 16.36 12.11
CA ALA A 576 3.16 15.30 11.70
C ALA A 576 3.90 13.96 11.72
N ALA A 577 3.23 12.88 12.11
CA ALA A 577 3.84 11.56 12.07
C ALA A 577 3.76 11.02 10.65
N CYS A 578 4.90 10.91 9.96
CA CYS A 578 4.94 10.54 8.54
C CYS A 578 5.79 9.29 8.33
N ALA A 579 5.15 8.19 7.93
CA ALA A 579 5.79 6.90 7.69
C ALA A 579 5.06 6.13 6.58
N ASN A 580 5.82 5.44 5.72
CA ASN A 580 5.30 4.52 4.70
C ASN A 580 4.18 5.11 3.81
N GLY A 581 4.32 6.37 3.38
CA GLY A 581 3.34 7.05 2.53
C GLY A 581 2.06 7.49 3.25
N VAL A 582 2.02 7.44 4.58
CA VAL A 582 0.94 7.96 5.42
C VAL A 582 1.47 9.01 6.37
N CYS A 583 0.86 10.19 6.38
CA CYS A 583 1.08 11.20 7.42
C CYS A 583 -0.15 11.28 8.33
N GLN A 584 0.06 11.38 9.63
CA GLN A 584 -0.98 11.57 10.62
C GLN A 584 -0.82 12.91 11.34
N VAL A 585 -1.94 13.62 11.45
CA VAL A 585 -2.05 14.82 12.27
C VAL A 585 -3.19 14.62 13.27
N THR A 586 -2.90 14.73 14.56
CA THR A 586 -3.90 14.49 15.61
C THR A 586 -4.79 15.70 15.81
N TYR A 587 -5.99 15.47 16.36
CA TYR A 587 -6.88 16.51 16.83
C TYR A 587 -6.14 17.47 17.76
N GLU A 588 -5.35 16.94 18.70
CA GLU A 588 -4.63 17.71 19.71
C GLU A 588 -3.59 18.63 19.08
N GLN A 589 -2.91 18.19 18.01
CA GLN A 589 -2.00 19.05 17.25
C GLN A 589 -2.76 20.21 16.58
N ILE A 590 -3.90 19.93 15.95
CA ILE A 590 -4.72 20.97 15.30
C ILE A 590 -5.27 21.93 16.36
N ALA A 591 -5.76 21.42 17.49
CA ALA A 591 -6.31 22.20 18.59
C ALA A 591 -5.25 23.08 19.26
N ALA A 592 -4.02 22.61 19.41
CA ALA A 592 -2.91 23.41 19.95
C ALA A 592 -2.64 24.67 19.12
N VAL A 593 -2.88 24.60 17.81
CA VAL A 593 -2.65 25.71 16.87
C VAL A 593 -3.90 26.54 16.63
N CYS A 594 -5.06 25.91 16.49
CA CYS A 594 -6.33 26.54 16.07
C CYS A 594 -7.31 26.79 17.23
N GLY A 595 -7.04 26.26 18.42
CA GLY A 595 -7.90 26.27 19.61
C GLY A 595 -8.81 25.03 19.72
N ASP A 596 -9.43 24.80 20.88
CA ASP A 596 -10.20 23.57 21.13
C ASP A 596 -11.59 23.51 20.47
N ASP A 597 -12.06 24.60 19.85
CA ASP A 597 -13.39 24.68 19.23
C ASP A 597 -13.27 24.48 17.72
N VAL A 598 -13.62 23.28 17.23
CA VAL A 598 -13.56 22.92 15.80
C VAL A 598 -14.39 23.86 14.93
N SER A 599 -15.49 24.42 15.45
CA SER A 599 -16.28 25.41 14.70
C SER A 599 -15.51 26.69 14.39
N ALA A 600 -14.41 26.94 15.10
CA ALA A 600 -13.49 28.04 14.89
C ALA A 600 -12.34 27.71 13.93
N TRP A 601 -12.16 26.46 13.49
CA TRP A 601 -11.06 26.03 12.62
C TRP A 601 -11.27 26.41 11.15
N GLY A 602 -12.48 26.83 10.79
CA GLY A 602 -12.86 27.16 9.42
C GLY A 602 -13.46 25.96 8.69
N ALA A 603 -13.84 26.17 7.43
CA ALA A 603 -14.54 25.16 6.64
C ALA A 603 -13.62 24.38 5.70
N ARG A 604 -12.32 24.70 5.65
CA ARG A 604 -11.39 24.18 4.65
C ARG A 604 -10.14 23.66 5.31
N MET A 605 -9.72 22.48 4.88
CA MET A 605 -8.47 21.83 5.25
C MET A 605 -7.63 21.69 4.00
N GLN A 606 -6.34 21.99 4.11
CA GLN A 606 -5.38 21.89 3.02
C GLN A 606 -4.16 21.10 3.46
N CYS A 607 -3.42 20.59 2.49
CA CYS A 607 -2.11 20.01 2.70
C CYS A 607 -1.03 20.91 2.07
N GLU A 608 0.19 20.75 2.54
CA GLU A 608 1.39 21.38 2.00
C GLU A 608 2.61 20.50 2.37
N SER A 609 3.64 20.55 1.53
CA SER A 609 4.96 19.97 1.77
C SER A 609 6.05 20.96 1.31
N ASP A 610 7.29 20.75 1.75
CA ASP A 610 8.46 21.53 1.32
C ASP A 610 8.97 21.12 -0.07
N THR A 611 8.49 19.98 -0.58
CA THR A 611 8.71 19.46 -1.94
C THR A 611 7.39 19.33 -2.70
N ALA A 612 7.43 18.98 -3.98
CA ALA A 612 6.20 18.70 -4.73
C ALA A 612 5.47 17.50 -4.12
N TRP A 613 4.15 17.57 -4.04
CA TRP A 613 3.37 16.60 -3.28
C TRP A 613 2.02 16.28 -3.92
N GLU A 614 1.55 15.08 -3.65
CA GLU A 614 0.24 14.57 -4.04
C GLU A 614 -0.39 13.83 -2.86
N VAL A 615 -1.66 14.12 -2.59
CA VAL A 615 -2.50 13.44 -1.60
C VAL A 615 -3.51 12.58 -2.34
N PHE A 616 -3.52 11.29 -2.03
CA PHE A 616 -4.38 10.29 -2.67
C PHE A 616 -5.69 10.11 -1.91
N ALA A 617 -5.62 10.07 -0.59
CA ALA A 617 -6.78 9.91 0.28
C ALA A 617 -6.55 10.60 1.63
N VAL A 618 -7.63 11.05 2.24
CA VAL A 618 -7.63 11.52 3.63
C VAL A 618 -8.73 10.80 4.37
N THR A 619 -8.43 10.34 5.57
CA THR A 619 -9.40 9.73 6.47
C THR A 619 -9.32 10.35 7.86
N VAL A 620 -10.41 10.26 8.60
CA VAL A 620 -10.48 10.66 10.01
C VAL A 620 -10.85 9.43 10.82
N GLY A 621 -9.96 9.00 11.70
CA GLY A 621 -10.16 7.87 12.62
C GLY A 621 -10.16 8.30 14.07
N GLN A 622 -10.36 7.35 14.98
CA GLN A 622 -10.33 7.53 16.43
C GLN A 622 -9.31 6.60 17.06
N THR A 623 -8.61 7.07 18.11
CA THR A 623 -7.67 6.23 18.87
C THR A 623 -8.37 5.31 19.89
N GLU A 624 -9.65 5.50 20.22
CA GLU A 624 -10.43 4.68 21.19
C GLU A 624 -11.93 4.53 20.87
#